data_AF-A0A435H0V9-F1
#
_entry.id   AF-A0A435H0V9-F1
#
_cell.length_a   1.000
_cell.length_b   1.000
_cell.length_c   1.000
_cell.angle_alpha   90.00
_cell.angle_beta   90.00
_cell.angle_gamma   90.00
#
_symmetry.space_group_name_H-M   'P 1'
#
loop_
_entity.id
_entity.type
_entity.pdbx_description
1 polymer ?
#
loop_
_entity_poly.entity_id
_entity_poly.type
_entity_poly.pdbx_seq_one_letter_code
_entity_poly.pdbx_strand_id
1 'polypeptide(L)'
;MTKLVKVLKLESGSQKDASQSRRRALVAGGAGFLGSHLCERLLRDGYDVVALDNFHTGKRYNLNALQRNPSFSCIEHDIVDALPSDLQCDEIYNLACPASPPHYQADPIHTFKTSVLGSLNLLELARQNKAKIFQASTSEVYGDPFVHPQPESYFGNVNTHGPRSCYDEGKRSAETLFFDYSRTYGLDIRVARIFNTYGRRMQPDDGRVVSNFIVQALRGEDLTVYGSGQQTRSFCYADDLIEGFIRLMNAPNAPAHPVNLGNPAEFTIMELATLVVDYTNARSKIVHRPLPVDDPRQRKPDISFARANLGWEPKISLSQGLARTVEYFDT
;
A
#
# COMPACT_ATOMS: atom_id res chain seq x y z
N MET A 1 5.19 32.04 -16.81
CA MET A 1 5.05 32.77 -15.54
C MET A 1 5.28 31.79 -14.40
N THR A 2 6.52 31.70 -13.94
CA THR A 2 6.99 30.72 -12.95
C THR A 2 6.56 31.21 -11.56
N LYS A 3 5.70 30.45 -10.86
CA LYS A 3 5.33 30.78 -9.47
C LYS A 3 6.50 30.39 -8.56
N LEU A 4 7.15 31.39 -7.95
CA LEU A 4 8.07 31.20 -6.84
C LEU A 4 7.31 30.66 -5.63
N VAL A 5 7.69 29.48 -5.15
CA VAL A 5 7.30 29.00 -3.82
C VAL A 5 8.30 29.57 -2.82
N LYS A 6 7.85 30.45 -1.92
CA LYS A 6 8.67 30.97 -0.82
C LYS A 6 8.63 29.97 0.35
N VAL A 7 9.74 29.28 0.57
CA VAL A 7 9.98 28.56 1.84
C VAL A 7 10.60 29.54 2.83
N LEU A 8 9.89 29.84 3.91
CA LEU A 8 10.40 30.68 5.00
C LEU A 8 11.20 29.80 5.98
N LYS A 9 12.52 30.00 6.06
CA LYS A 9 13.36 29.49 7.17
C LYS A 9 13.45 30.56 8.25
N LEU A 10 13.10 30.19 9.48
CA LEU A 10 13.42 30.95 10.69
C LEU A 10 14.77 30.46 11.22
N GLU A 11 15.74 31.37 11.32
CA GLU A 11 16.99 31.12 12.04
C GLU A 11 16.81 31.45 13.52
N SER A 12 17.19 30.51 14.38
CA SER A 12 17.65 30.81 15.73
C SER A 12 18.68 29.76 16.15
N GLY A 13 19.89 30.21 16.45
CA GLY A 13 21.02 29.35 16.77
C GLY A 13 20.89 28.62 18.11
N SER A 14 21.40 27.40 18.13
CA SER A 14 22.22 26.88 19.23
C SER A 14 23.10 25.77 18.66
N GLN A 15 24.41 25.89 18.88
CA GLN A 15 25.36 24.81 18.62
C GLN A 15 24.95 23.61 19.49
N LYS A 16 24.38 22.59 18.86
CA LYS A 16 24.32 21.23 19.40
C LYS A 16 25.13 20.36 18.47
N ASP A 17 25.81 19.39 19.08
CA ASP A 17 26.69 18.37 18.52
C ASP A 17 26.41 18.03 17.06
N ALA A 18 27.46 17.69 16.31
CA ALA A 18 27.37 17.09 14.99
C ALA A 18 26.52 15.81 15.04
N SER A 19 25.20 15.99 15.04
CA SER A 19 24.20 14.95 15.01
C SER A 19 24.40 14.25 13.69
N GLN A 20 24.52 12.93 13.71
CA GLN A 20 24.23 12.12 12.53
C GLN A 20 22.98 12.69 11.87
N SER A 21 23.11 13.23 10.66
CA SER A 21 21.98 13.81 9.95
C SER A 21 20.89 12.75 9.86
N ARG A 22 19.69 13.07 10.36
CA ARG A 22 18.55 12.14 10.25
C ARG A 22 18.37 11.77 8.79
N ARG A 23 18.19 10.47 8.53
CA ARG A 23 17.80 10.00 7.19
C ARG A 23 16.45 10.59 6.83
N ARG A 24 16.28 10.95 5.57
CA ARG A 24 15.05 11.51 5.05
C ARG A 24 14.32 10.51 4.16
N ALA A 25 13.07 10.24 4.50
CA ALA A 25 12.19 9.36 3.75
C ALA A 25 11.08 10.14 3.04
N LEU A 26 10.95 9.94 1.74
CA LEU A 26 9.80 10.39 0.95
C LEU A 26 8.77 9.27 0.87
N VAL A 27 7.51 9.54 1.22
CA VAL A 27 6.40 8.59 1.08
C VAL A 27 5.39 9.15 0.09
N ALA A 28 5.46 8.68 -1.16
CA ALA A 28 4.45 8.99 -2.18
C ALA A 28 3.17 8.18 -1.89
N GLY A 29 2.02 8.84 -1.86
CA GLY A 29 0.77 8.27 -1.33
C GLY A 29 0.72 8.28 0.20
N GLY A 30 1.46 9.19 0.85
CA GLY A 30 1.62 9.24 2.30
C GLY A 30 0.33 9.53 3.07
N ALA A 31 -0.68 10.16 2.47
CA ALA A 31 -1.98 10.40 3.09
C ALA A 31 -2.98 9.24 2.89
N GLY A 32 -2.57 8.18 2.18
CA GLY A 32 -3.35 6.96 2.01
C GLY A 32 -3.40 6.08 3.26
N PHE A 33 -4.14 4.97 3.16
CA PHE A 33 -4.27 3.97 4.22
C PHE A 33 -2.88 3.47 4.69
N LEU A 34 -2.14 2.76 3.84
CA LEU A 34 -0.82 2.22 4.22
C LEU A 34 0.24 3.32 4.37
N GLY A 35 0.19 4.36 3.52
CA GLY A 35 1.14 5.47 3.56
C GLY A 35 1.17 6.20 4.90
N SER A 36 0.01 6.42 5.52
CA SER A 36 -0.06 7.10 6.82
C SER A 36 0.53 6.26 7.96
N HIS A 37 0.27 4.95 7.97
CA HIS A 37 0.91 4.01 8.91
C HIS A 37 2.43 3.95 8.72
N LEU A 38 2.89 3.98 7.46
CA LEU A 38 4.31 4.01 7.13
C LEU A 38 4.97 5.31 7.60
N CYS A 39 4.33 6.46 7.40
CA CYS A 39 4.82 7.75 7.91
C CYS A 39 4.99 7.72 9.43
N GLU A 40 3.99 7.21 10.16
CA GLU A 40 4.06 7.03 11.62
C GLU A 40 5.18 6.10 12.06
N ARG A 41 5.40 5.00 11.32
CA ARG A 41 6.49 4.08 11.59
C ARG A 41 7.85 4.75 11.37
N LEU A 42 8.06 5.40 10.23
CA LEU A 42 9.34 6.05 9.89
C LEU A 42 9.70 7.17 10.86
N LEU A 43 8.72 7.97 11.30
CA LEU A 43 8.94 9.00 12.33
C LEU A 43 9.37 8.38 13.66
N ARG A 44 8.76 7.26 14.07
CA ARG A 44 9.19 6.52 15.28
C ARG A 44 10.60 5.94 15.13
N ASP A 45 10.97 5.54 13.93
CA ASP A 45 12.31 5.04 13.60
C ASP A 45 13.34 6.17 13.43
N GLY A 46 12.94 7.43 13.64
CA GLY A 46 13.82 8.60 13.71
C GLY A 46 14.12 9.27 12.37
N TYR A 47 13.33 9.01 11.33
CA TYR A 47 13.47 9.67 10.02
C TYR A 47 12.86 11.08 10.02
N ASP A 48 13.40 11.96 9.17
CA ASP A 48 12.64 13.09 8.65
C ASP A 48 11.75 12.60 7.51
N VAL A 49 10.43 12.75 7.64
CA VAL A 49 9.45 12.18 6.71
C VAL A 49 8.77 13.28 5.90
N VAL A 50 8.75 13.10 4.59
CA VAL A 50 8.00 13.92 3.64
C VAL A 50 6.89 13.07 3.03
N ALA A 51 5.63 13.35 3.33
CA ALA A 51 4.51 12.75 2.64
C ALA A 51 4.22 13.53 1.34
N LEU A 52 4.14 12.84 0.21
CA LEU A 52 3.76 13.42 -1.08
C LEU A 52 2.43 12.80 -1.52
N ASP A 53 1.38 13.61 -1.68
CA ASP A 53 0.04 13.10 -1.98
C ASP A 53 -0.80 14.15 -2.73
N ASN A 54 -1.60 13.72 -3.71
CA ASN A 54 -2.53 14.60 -4.42
C ASN A 54 -3.94 14.62 -3.79
N PHE A 55 -4.14 13.85 -2.72
CA PHE A 55 -5.41 13.65 -2.01
C PHE A 55 -6.57 13.14 -2.88
N HIS A 56 -6.26 12.49 -4.01
CA HIS A 56 -7.28 11.87 -4.87
C HIS A 56 -8.04 10.77 -4.11
N THR A 57 -7.32 9.85 -3.49
CA THR A 57 -7.88 8.90 -2.51
C THR A 57 -7.34 9.10 -1.11
N GLY A 58 -6.13 9.65 -0.94
CA GLY A 58 -5.57 10.00 0.35
C GLY A 58 -6.44 11.04 1.08
N LYS A 59 -6.49 10.97 2.41
CA LYS A 59 -7.30 11.89 3.22
C LYS A 59 -6.40 12.64 4.20
N ARG A 60 -6.54 13.97 4.24
CA ARG A 60 -5.74 14.83 5.15
C ARG A 60 -5.84 14.39 6.61
N TYR A 61 -7.01 13.92 7.04
CA TYR A 61 -7.21 13.48 8.42
C TYR A 61 -6.30 12.30 8.82
N ASN A 62 -5.85 11.48 7.87
CA ASN A 62 -4.88 10.41 8.15
C ASN A 62 -3.52 10.94 8.63
N LEU A 63 -3.21 12.20 8.34
CA LEU A 63 -1.95 12.85 8.70
C LEU A 63 -2.08 13.79 9.91
N ASN A 64 -3.29 14.01 10.45
CA ASN A 64 -3.54 14.99 11.52
C ASN A 64 -2.64 14.76 12.75
N ALA A 65 -2.44 13.49 13.13
CA ALA A 65 -1.59 13.13 14.27
C ALA A 65 -0.11 13.48 14.04
N LEU A 66 0.33 13.62 12.78
CA LEU A 66 1.72 13.85 12.40
C LEU A 66 2.06 15.33 12.21
N GLN A 67 1.07 16.19 11.97
CA GLN A 67 1.28 17.61 11.63
C GLN A 67 2.07 18.41 12.68
N ARG A 68 2.03 17.98 13.96
CA ARG A 68 2.77 18.63 15.05
C ARG A 68 4.20 18.12 15.21
N ASN A 69 4.60 17.08 14.48
CA ASN A 69 5.94 16.53 14.55
C ASN A 69 6.89 17.39 13.69
N PRO A 70 7.97 17.98 14.26
CA PRO A 70 8.89 18.84 13.50
C PRO A 70 9.67 18.09 12.41
N SER A 71 9.76 16.76 12.49
CA SER A 71 10.37 15.91 11.47
C SER A 71 9.37 15.44 10.39
N PHE A 72 8.14 15.94 10.40
CA PHE A 72 7.13 15.61 9.40
C PHE A 72 6.79 16.83 8.53
N SER A 73 6.74 16.62 7.21
CA SER A 73 6.12 17.58 6.29
C SER A 73 5.28 16.86 5.26
N CYS A 74 4.34 17.59 4.64
CA CYS A 74 3.48 17.07 3.58
C CYS A 74 3.47 18.05 2.42
N ILE A 75 3.65 17.52 1.20
CA ILE A 75 3.62 18.25 -0.05
C ILE A 75 2.42 17.74 -0.84
N GLU A 76 1.51 18.64 -1.18
CA GLU A 76 0.39 18.34 -2.07
C GLU A 76 0.88 18.34 -3.51
N HIS A 77 0.94 17.16 -4.12
CA HIS A 77 1.51 17.00 -5.46
C HIS A 77 1.10 15.67 -6.10
N ASP A 78 0.96 15.68 -7.41
CA ASP A 78 0.74 14.49 -8.22
C ASP A 78 2.05 13.95 -8.75
N ILE A 79 2.33 12.66 -8.55
CA ILE A 79 3.60 12.07 -9.01
C ILE A 79 3.71 11.98 -10.53
N VAL A 80 2.60 12.10 -11.27
CA VAL A 80 2.62 12.16 -12.74
C VAL A 80 3.30 13.43 -13.24
N ASP A 81 3.23 14.51 -12.46
CA ASP A 81 3.89 15.77 -12.77
C ASP A 81 5.37 15.76 -12.37
N ALA A 82 6.13 16.73 -12.89
CA ALA A 82 7.54 16.88 -12.55
C ALA A 82 7.71 17.18 -11.04
N LEU A 83 8.46 16.33 -10.36
CA LEU A 83 8.72 16.43 -8.92
C LEU A 83 9.60 17.66 -8.60
N PRO A 84 9.48 18.25 -7.40
CA PRO A 84 10.34 19.36 -6.98
C PRO A 84 11.83 18.97 -7.04
N SER A 85 12.62 19.72 -7.81
CA SER A 85 14.03 19.39 -8.08
C SER A 85 14.96 19.51 -6.87
N ASP A 86 14.54 20.24 -5.85
CA ASP A 86 15.25 20.44 -4.58
C ASP A 86 14.91 19.38 -3.53
N LEU A 87 14.03 18.42 -3.85
CA LEU A 87 13.66 17.36 -2.95
C LEU A 87 14.83 16.38 -2.76
N GLN A 88 15.46 16.46 -1.60
CA GLN A 88 16.49 15.53 -1.16
C GLN A 88 15.88 14.40 -0.34
N CYS A 89 16.30 13.16 -0.56
CA CYS A 89 15.84 11.99 0.20
C CYS A 89 16.84 10.84 0.13
N ASP A 90 16.95 10.06 1.21
CA ASP A 90 17.79 8.85 1.27
C ASP A 90 16.99 7.59 0.90
N GLU A 91 15.68 7.62 1.19
CA GLU A 91 14.75 6.52 0.92
C GLU A 91 13.45 7.08 0.32
N ILE A 92 12.94 6.41 -0.71
CA ILE A 92 11.65 6.72 -1.34
C ILE A 92 10.75 5.49 -1.22
N TYR A 93 9.54 5.67 -0.71
CA TYR A 93 8.49 4.66 -0.66
C TYR A 93 7.36 5.07 -1.60
N ASN A 94 7.27 4.40 -2.75
CA ASN A 94 6.22 4.63 -3.74
C ASN A 94 4.97 3.80 -3.43
N LEU A 95 4.00 4.40 -2.74
CA LEU A 95 2.67 3.83 -2.47
C LEU A 95 1.56 4.58 -3.23
N ALA A 96 1.91 5.59 -4.04
CA ALA A 96 0.95 6.41 -4.77
C ALA A 96 0.34 5.62 -5.94
N CYS A 97 -0.88 5.14 -5.75
CA CYS A 97 -1.76 4.60 -6.77
C CYS A 97 -3.15 4.36 -6.14
N PRO A 98 -4.27 4.66 -6.80
CA PRO A 98 -5.58 4.21 -6.35
C PRO A 98 -5.60 2.68 -6.25
N ALA A 99 -6.03 2.12 -5.12
CA ALA A 99 -5.84 0.70 -4.82
C ALA A 99 -7.13 -0.14 -4.83
N SER A 100 -8.31 0.49 -4.72
CA SER A 100 -9.57 -0.24 -4.77
C SER A 100 -10.20 -0.21 -6.15
N PRO A 101 -10.90 -1.28 -6.57
CA PRO A 101 -11.59 -1.35 -7.86
C PRO A 101 -12.42 -0.12 -8.24
N PRO A 102 -13.33 0.37 -7.39
CA PRO A 102 -14.10 1.56 -7.76
C PRO A 102 -13.21 2.79 -7.98
N HIS A 103 -12.14 2.97 -7.21
CA HIS A 103 -11.28 4.15 -7.32
C HIS A 103 -10.34 4.11 -8.52
N TYR A 104 -9.68 2.99 -8.81
CA TYR A 104 -8.78 2.94 -9.97
C TYR A 104 -9.54 2.90 -11.31
N GLN A 105 -10.80 2.47 -11.30
CA GLN A 105 -11.67 2.49 -12.48
C GLN A 105 -12.36 3.85 -12.71
N ALA A 106 -12.37 4.74 -11.71
CA ALA A 106 -12.98 6.06 -11.84
C ALA A 106 -12.23 6.95 -12.85
N ASP A 107 -10.90 6.84 -12.88
CA ASP A 107 -10.06 7.42 -13.94
C ASP A 107 -8.96 6.41 -14.34
N PRO A 108 -9.26 5.49 -15.27
CA PRO A 108 -8.33 4.43 -15.66
C PRO A 108 -7.10 4.98 -16.39
N ILE A 109 -7.23 6.10 -17.09
CA ILE A 109 -6.11 6.74 -17.80
C ILE A 109 -5.13 7.32 -16.77
N HIS A 110 -5.63 8.06 -15.79
CA HIS A 110 -4.80 8.62 -14.74
C HIS A 110 -4.17 7.53 -13.85
N THR A 111 -4.91 6.46 -13.53
CA THR A 111 -4.36 5.28 -12.83
C THR A 111 -3.16 4.69 -13.56
N PHE A 112 -3.28 4.50 -14.87
CA PHE A 112 -2.18 3.95 -15.67
C PHE A 112 -1.00 4.92 -15.74
N LYS A 113 -1.25 6.22 -15.95
CA LYS A 113 -0.21 7.27 -15.90
C LYS A 113 0.50 7.33 -14.56
N THR A 114 -0.22 7.23 -13.45
CA THR A 114 0.34 7.20 -12.09
C THR A 114 1.30 6.02 -11.94
N SER A 115 0.90 4.85 -12.43
CA SER A 115 1.72 3.64 -12.34
C SER A 115 2.97 3.69 -13.22
N VAL A 116 2.90 4.35 -14.39
CA VAL A 116 4.01 4.39 -15.36
C VAL A 116 4.82 5.68 -15.25
N LEU A 117 4.22 6.83 -15.59
CA LEU A 117 4.89 8.13 -15.55
C LEU A 117 5.27 8.54 -14.13
N GLY A 118 4.38 8.29 -13.17
CA GLY A 118 4.67 8.57 -11.76
C GLY A 118 5.83 7.75 -11.22
N SER A 119 5.90 6.46 -11.58
CA SER A 119 7.04 5.60 -11.25
C SER A 119 8.33 6.10 -11.90
N LEU A 120 8.29 6.51 -13.18
CA LEU A 120 9.47 7.09 -13.87
C LEU A 120 10.00 8.33 -13.15
N ASN A 121 9.11 9.26 -12.76
CA ASN A 121 9.50 10.48 -12.07
C ASN A 121 10.16 10.16 -10.71
N LEU A 122 9.61 9.22 -9.94
CA LEU A 122 10.18 8.80 -8.67
C LEU A 122 11.50 8.03 -8.83
N LEU A 123 11.63 7.20 -9.88
CA LEU A 123 12.87 6.51 -10.21
C LEU A 123 13.99 7.48 -10.59
N GLU A 124 13.68 8.51 -11.38
CA GLU A 124 14.65 9.57 -11.69
C GLU A 124 15.04 10.37 -10.45
N LEU A 125 14.08 10.71 -9.57
CA LEU A 125 14.38 11.35 -8.30
C LEU A 125 15.30 10.47 -7.44
N ALA A 126 15.03 9.17 -7.37
CA ALA A 126 15.86 8.22 -6.63
C ALA A 126 17.29 8.19 -7.19
N ARG A 127 17.43 8.12 -8.51
CA ARG A 127 18.72 8.10 -9.19
C ARG A 127 19.52 9.38 -8.95
N GLN A 128 18.88 10.54 -9.02
CA GLN A 128 19.51 11.85 -8.77
C GLN A 128 20.00 11.98 -7.33
N ASN A 129 19.21 11.49 -6.37
CA ASN A 129 19.56 11.53 -4.95
C ASN A 129 20.45 10.37 -4.49
N LYS A 130 20.69 9.37 -5.34
CA LYS A 130 21.29 8.07 -4.96
C LYS A 130 20.52 7.40 -3.82
N ALA A 131 19.20 7.58 -3.81
CA ALA A 131 18.29 7.04 -2.81
C ALA A 131 17.94 5.58 -3.10
N LYS A 132 17.61 4.82 -2.05
CA LYS A 132 16.90 3.55 -2.21
C LYS A 132 15.44 3.83 -2.56
N ILE A 133 14.83 3.00 -3.40
CA ILE A 133 13.42 3.16 -3.76
C ILE A 133 12.63 1.87 -3.61
N PHE A 134 11.49 1.99 -2.94
CA PHE A 134 10.53 0.92 -2.72
C PHE A 134 9.30 1.12 -3.61
N GLN A 135 8.86 0.05 -4.27
CA GLN A 135 7.63 -0.03 -5.04
C GLN A 135 6.59 -0.89 -4.30
N ALA A 136 5.45 -0.26 -3.99
CA ALA A 136 4.25 -0.99 -3.62
C ALA A 136 3.58 -1.58 -4.87
N SER A 137 4.03 -2.78 -5.26
CA SER A 137 3.34 -3.61 -6.23
C SER A 137 2.15 -4.34 -5.57
N THR A 138 1.54 -5.28 -6.26
CA THR A 138 0.28 -5.90 -5.87
C THR A 138 0.24 -7.37 -6.26
N SER A 139 -0.55 -8.17 -5.55
CA SER A 139 -0.89 -9.53 -5.98
C SER A 139 -1.73 -9.56 -7.28
N GLU A 140 -2.33 -8.45 -7.71
CA GLU A 140 -3.06 -8.38 -8.99
C GLU A 140 -2.14 -8.62 -10.20
N VAL A 141 -0.81 -8.46 -10.07
CA VAL A 141 0.13 -8.81 -11.15
C VAL A 141 0.10 -10.29 -11.53
N TYR A 142 -0.45 -11.14 -10.64
CA TYR A 142 -0.70 -12.55 -10.88
C TYR A 142 -2.02 -12.82 -11.63
N GLY A 143 -2.96 -11.86 -11.66
CA GLY A 143 -4.25 -11.98 -12.35
C GLY A 143 -5.19 -13.04 -11.77
N ASP A 144 -5.74 -13.90 -12.65
CA ASP A 144 -6.48 -15.13 -12.29
C ASP A 144 -5.53 -16.34 -12.38
N PRO A 145 -4.78 -16.66 -11.31
CA PRO A 145 -3.64 -17.56 -11.39
C PRO A 145 -4.06 -19.02 -11.61
N PHE A 146 -3.28 -19.75 -12.42
CA PHE A 146 -3.41 -21.21 -12.57
C PHE A 146 -2.62 -22.01 -11.51
N VAL A 147 -1.97 -21.31 -10.57
CA VAL A 147 -1.12 -21.90 -9.52
C VAL A 147 -1.57 -21.44 -8.13
N HIS A 148 -1.48 -22.32 -7.15
CA HIS A 148 -1.85 -22.03 -5.76
C HIS A 148 -0.93 -22.78 -4.77
N PRO A 149 -0.25 -22.12 -3.82
CA PRO A 149 -0.16 -20.65 -3.63
C PRO A 149 0.51 -19.95 -4.83
N GLN A 150 0.55 -18.62 -4.82
CA GLN A 150 1.24 -17.82 -5.85
C GLN A 150 2.68 -17.51 -5.41
N PRO A 151 3.70 -18.19 -5.98
CA PRO A 151 5.11 -17.85 -5.75
C PRO A 151 5.54 -16.65 -6.59
N GLU A 152 6.62 -15.97 -6.18
CA GLU A 152 7.15 -14.81 -6.90
C GLU A 152 7.65 -15.13 -8.32
N SER A 153 7.99 -16.40 -8.57
CA SER A 153 8.38 -16.91 -9.89
C SER A 153 7.23 -17.00 -10.89
N TYR A 154 5.97 -16.94 -10.45
CA TYR A 154 4.83 -17.01 -11.36
C TYR A 154 4.65 -15.70 -12.14
N PHE A 155 4.50 -15.80 -13.46
CA PHE A 155 4.42 -14.63 -14.35
C PHE A 155 3.04 -13.95 -14.39
N GLY A 156 2.01 -14.62 -13.88
CA GLY A 156 0.64 -14.12 -13.89
C GLY A 156 -0.16 -14.51 -15.13
N ASN A 157 -1.48 -14.46 -15.00
CA ASN A 157 -2.46 -14.64 -16.06
C ASN A 157 -3.41 -13.44 -16.05
N VAL A 158 -3.03 -12.38 -16.75
CA VAL A 158 -3.65 -11.05 -16.67
C VAL A 158 -4.23 -10.67 -18.03
N ASN A 159 -5.43 -10.11 -18.04
CA ASN A 159 -6.06 -9.56 -19.24
C ASN A 159 -5.53 -8.14 -19.49
N THR A 160 -5.08 -7.85 -20.71
CA THR A 160 -4.51 -6.55 -21.10
C THR A 160 -5.54 -5.50 -21.53
N HIS A 161 -6.78 -5.89 -21.80
CA HIS A 161 -7.83 -4.99 -22.32
C HIS A 161 -9.13 -5.03 -21.51
N GLY A 162 -9.10 -5.68 -20.35
CA GLY A 162 -10.23 -5.73 -19.42
C GLY A 162 -10.41 -4.43 -18.63
N PRO A 163 -11.52 -4.28 -17.90
CA PRO A 163 -11.82 -3.07 -17.14
C PRO A 163 -10.88 -2.85 -15.94
N ARG A 164 -10.08 -3.86 -15.56
CA ARG A 164 -9.08 -3.78 -14.47
C ARG A 164 -7.65 -3.53 -14.97
N SER A 165 -7.43 -3.65 -16.28
CA SER A 165 -6.08 -3.63 -16.88
C SER A 165 -5.32 -2.33 -16.62
N CYS A 166 -6.00 -1.20 -16.42
CA CYS A 166 -5.35 0.06 -16.06
C CYS A 166 -4.51 -0.04 -14.76
N TYR A 167 -4.97 -0.82 -13.79
CA TYR A 167 -4.25 -1.08 -12.54
C TYR A 167 -3.29 -2.26 -12.70
N ASP A 168 -3.78 -3.39 -13.24
CA ASP A 168 -3.02 -4.63 -13.31
C ASP A 168 -1.78 -4.49 -14.22
N GLU A 169 -1.96 -4.02 -15.45
CA GLU A 169 -0.84 -3.77 -16.37
C GLU A 169 -0.03 -2.54 -15.97
N GLY A 170 -0.65 -1.56 -15.31
CA GLY A 170 0.07 -0.42 -14.74
C GLY A 170 1.11 -0.87 -13.70
N LYS A 171 0.71 -1.74 -12.76
CA LYS A 171 1.60 -2.29 -11.74
C LYS A 171 2.64 -3.25 -12.32
N ARG A 172 2.30 -4.07 -13.32
CA ARG A 172 3.26 -4.91 -14.06
C ARG A 172 4.31 -4.07 -14.78
N SER A 173 3.88 -2.99 -15.44
CA SER A 173 4.78 -2.04 -16.11
C SER A 173 5.71 -1.35 -15.11
N ALA A 174 5.21 -0.98 -13.93
CA ALA A 174 6.03 -0.41 -12.88
C ALA A 174 7.11 -1.38 -12.38
N GLU A 175 6.80 -2.67 -12.18
CA GLU A 175 7.84 -3.66 -11.83
C GLU A 175 8.94 -3.72 -12.89
N THR A 176 8.58 -3.77 -14.18
CA THR A 176 9.54 -3.76 -15.29
C THR A 176 10.47 -2.55 -15.22
N LEU A 177 9.92 -1.34 -15.08
CA LEU A 177 10.69 -0.10 -14.97
C LEU A 177 11.67 -0.15 -13.80
N PHE A 178 11.23 -0.59 -12.62
CA PHE A 178 12.10 -0.68 -11.45
C PHE A 178 13.30 -1.60 -11.73
N PHE A 179 13.06 -2.81 -12.25
CA PHE A 179 14.15 -3.74 -12.56
C PHE A 179 15.06 -3.28 -13.69
N ASP A 180 14.53 -2.59 -14.71
CA ASP A 180 15.35 -1.98 -15.75
C ASP A 180 16.25 -0.88 -15.19
N TYR A 181 15.74 -0.01 -14.32
CA TYR A 181 16.55 1.01 -13.64
C TYR A 181 17.66 0.40 -12.78
N SER A 182 17.38 -0.72 -12.11
CA SER A 182 18.39 -1.46 -11.36
C SER A 182 19.48 -2.02 -12.28
N ARG A 183 19.11 -2.68 -13.38
CA ARG A 183 20.06 -3.25 -14.36
C ARG A 183 20.89 -2.20 -15.09
N THR A 184 20.26 -1.09 -15.49
CA THR A 184 20.89 -0.06 -16.31
C THR A 184 21.70 0.94 -15.49
N TYR A 185 21.20 1.34 -14.32
CA TYR A 185 21.81 2.41 -13.51
C TYR A 185 22.32 1.95 -12.15
N GLY A 186 22.17 0.68 -11.80
CA GLY A 186 22.56 0.16 -10.49
C GLY A 186 21.70 0.70 -9.35
N LEU A 187 20.47 1.17 -9.63
CA LEU A 187 19.58 1.74 -8.62
C LEU A 187 19.16 0.66 -7.60
N ASP A 188 19.21 1.02 -6.31
CA ASP A 188 18.87 0.11 -5.21
C ASP A 188 17.34 0.05 -5.01
N ILE A 189 16.71 -0.92 -5.66
CA ILE A 189 15.24 -1.07 -5.70
C ILE A 189 14.73 -2.10 -4.69
N ARG A 190 13.47 -1.93 -4.27
CA ARG A 190 12.74 -2.87 -3.41
C ARG A 190 11.33 -3.03 -3.93
N VAL A 191 10.93 -4.21 -4.41
CA VAL A 191 9.60 -4.41 -4.99
C VAL A 191 8.80 -5.37 -4.11
N ALA A 192 7.72 -4.88 -3.51
CA ALA A 192 6.82 -5.70 -2.70
C ALA A 192 5.52 -5.99 -3.46
N ARG A 193 5.18 -7.26 -3.66
CA ARG A 193 3.87 -7.68 -4.13
C ARG A 193 2.94 -7.84 -2.93
N ILE A 194 2.11 -6.82 -2.73
CA ILE A 194 1.23 -6.72 -1.57
C ILE A 194 -0.04 -7.53 -1.81
N PHE A 195 -0.37 -8.41 -0.86
CA PHE A 195 -1.65 -9.14 -0.85
C PHE A 195 -2.71 -8.39 -0.04
N ASN A 196 -3.96 -8.86 -0.09
CA ASN A 196 -5.10 -8.17 0.53
C ASN A 196 -4.80 -7.79 1.99
N THR A 197 -4.88 -6.48 2.25
CA THR A 197 -4.51 -5.89 3.52
C THR A 197 -5.64 -5.02 4.05
N TYR A 198 -5.85 -5.08 5.36
CA TYR A 198 -6.92 -4.38 6.06
C TYR A 198 -6.42 -3.79 7.39
N GLY A 199 -7.17 -2.86 7.96
CA GLY A 199 -6.83 -2.20 9.21
C GLY A 199 -7.43 -0.80 9.34
N ARG A 200 -7.04 -0.12 10.42
CA ARG A 200 -7.42 1.28 10.70
C ARG A 200 -7.05 2.21 9.55
N ARG A 201 -7.82 3.27 9.30
CA ARG A 201 -7.65 4.24 8.18
C ARG A 201 -7.89 3.69 6.77
N MET A 202 -8.31 2.43 6.64
CA MET A 202 -8.98 1.97 5.43
C MET A 202 -10.26 2.79 5.22
N GLN A 203 -10.59 3.16 3.99
CA GLN A 203 -11.76 3.99 3.74
C GLN A 203 -13.05 3.16 3.93
N PRO A 204 -14.12 3.71 4.53
CA PRO A 204 -15.38 2.99 4.68
C PRO A 204 -16.00 2.56 3.34
N ASP A 205 -15.83 3.38 2.30
CA ASP A 205 -16.29 3.18 0.93
C ASP A 205 -15.24 2.53 0.01
N ASP A 206 -14.18 1.95 0.60
CA ASP A 206 -13.10 1.31 -0.15
C ASP A 206 -13.57 0.16 -1.05
N GLY A 207 -14.73 -0.44 -0.77
CA GLY A 207 -15.35 -1.43 -1.66
C GLY A 207 -14.77 -2.85 -1.55
N ARG A 208 -13.73 -3.07 -0.75
CA ARG A 208 -13.21 -4.42 -0.44
C ARG A 208 -14.03 -5.08 0.68
N VAL A 209 -14.00 -6.41 0.72
CA VAL A 209 -14.91 -7.22 1.54
C VAL A 209 -14.85 -6.92 3.04
N VAL A 210 -13.65 -6.67 3.61
CA VAL A 210 -13.50 -6.41 5.05
C VAL A 210 -14.17 -5.09 5.46
N SER A 211 -13.91 -3.99 4.74
CA SER A 211 -14.55 -2.70 5.03
C SER A 211 -16.05 -2.76 4.79
N ASN A 212 -16.50 -3.38 3.69
CA ASN A 212 -17.92 -3.48 3.37
C ASN A 212 -18.68 -4.22 4.46
N PHE A 213 -18.19 -5.36 4.94
CA PHE A 213 -18.87 -6.11 5.99
C PHE A 213 -18.93 -5.34 7.30
N ILE A 214 -17.82 -4.73 7.72
CA ILE A 214 -17.79 -3.96 8.97
C ILE A 214 -18.77 -2.78 8.89
N VAL A 215 -18.75 -2.03 7.78
CA VAL A 215 -19.63 -0.86 7.59
C VAL A 215 -21.10 -1.28 7.48
N GLN A 216 -21.42 -2.35 6.75
CA GLN A 216 -22.78 -2.90 6.67
C GLN A 216 -23.29 -3.28 8.07
N ALA A 217 -22.48 -4.02 8.83
CA ALA A 217 -22.83 -4.46 10.17
C ALA A 217 -23.06 -3.29 11.14
N LEU A 218 -22.15 -2.31 11.17
CA LEU A 218 -22.26 -1.11 12.02
C LEU A 218 -23.45 -0.22 11.65
N ARG A 219 -23.89 -0.24 10.38
CA ARG A 219 -25.11 0.47 9.91
C ARG A 219 -26.40 -0.33 10.12
N GLY A 220 -26.32 -1.56 10.61
CA GLY A 220 -27.47 -2.46 10.73
C GLY A 220 -28.01 -2.96 9.39
N GLU A 221 -27.19 -2.91 8.34
CA GLU A 221 -27.49 -3.45 7.01
C GLU A 221 -27.09 -4.93 6.93
N ASP A 222 -27.70 -5.68 6.01
CA ASP A 222 -27.33 -7.09 5.78
C ASP A 222 -25.94 -7.21 5.11
N LEU A 223 -25.14 -8.18 5.55
CA LEU A 223 -23.83 -8.46 4.98
C LEU A 223 -23.98 -9.13 3.62
N THR A 224 -23.40 -8.53 2.58
CA THR A 224 -23.55 -9.00 1.20
C THR A 224 -22.43 -9.96 0.78
N VAL A 225 -22.68 -11.26 0.82
CA VAL A 225 -21.75 -12.29 0.35
C VAL A 225 -22.00 -12.59 -1.13
N TYR A 226 -20.99 -12.36 -1.97
CA TYR A 226 -21.06 -12.78 -3.37
C TYR A 226 -20.71 -14.26 -3.52
N GLY A 227 -21.49 -15.03 -4.28
CA GLY A 227 -21.36 -16.48 -4.42
C GLY A 227 -21.82 -17.25 -3.18
N SER A 228 -21.25 -18.43 -2.94
CA SER A 228 -21.58 -19.27 -1.78
C SER A 228 -20.92 -18.84 -0.47
N GLY A 229 -19.91 -17.96 -0.54
CA GLY A 229 -19.10 -17.57 0.61
C GLY A 229 -17.99 -18.57 0.97
N GLN A 230 -17.91 -19.70 0.26
CA GLN A 230 -16.90 -20.76 0.49
C GLN A 230 -15.56 -20.46 -0.18
N GLN A 231 -15.51 -19.45 -1.06
CA GLN A 231 -14.25 -18.98 -1.61
C GLN A 231 -13.35 -18.43 -0.50
N THR A 232 -12.05 -18.71 -0.59
CA THR A 232 -11.07 -18.29 0.41
C THR A 232 -10.35 -17.02 0.00
N ARG A 233 -9.96 -16.24 1.01
CA ARG A 233 -9.08 -15.08 0.88
C ARG A 233 -8.06 -15.08 2.02
N SER A 234 -6.92 -14.48 1.73
CA SER A 234 -5.84 -14.24 2.67
C SER A 234 -5.87 -12.77 3.10
N PHE A 235 -5.83 -12.48 4.41
CA PHE A 235 -5.92 -11.11 4.93
C PHE A 235 -4.73 -10.77 5.83
N CYS A 236 -3.92 -9.80 5.42
CA CYS A 236 -2.80 -9.27 6.20
C CYS A 236 -3.24 -8.02 6.97
N TYR A 237 -2.91 -7.92 8.26
CA TYR A 237 -3.18 -6.69 9.00
C TYR A 237 -2.11 -5.63 8.69
N ALA A 238 -2.52 -4.36 8.60
CA ALA A 238 -1.66 -3.26 8.16
C ALA A 238 -0.33 -3.18 8.92
N ASP A 239 -0.34 -3.32 10.25
CA ASP A 239 0.88 -3.21 11.06
C ASP A 239 1.93 -4.28 10.69
N ASP A 240 1.50 -5.51 10.43
CA ASP A 240 2.39 -6.59 9.98
C ASP A 240 2.96 -6.30 8.59
N LEU A 241 2.13 -5.76 7.69
CA LEU A 241 2.57 -5.38 6.36
C LEU A 241 3.62 -4.26 6.40
N ILE A 242 3.40 -3.22 7.22
CA ILE A 242 4.35 -2.11 7.38
C ILE A 242 5.68 -2.63 7.94
N GLU A 243 5.66 -3.57 8.88
CA GLU A 243 6.90 -4.23 9.33
C GLU A 243 7.62 -4.96 8.17
N GLY A 244 6.87 -5.59 7.26
CA GLY A 244 7.41 -6.19 6.04
C GLY A 244 8.06 -5.17 5.11
N PHE A 245 7.47 -3.98 4.97
CA PHE A 245 8.04 -2.89 4.17
C PHE A 245 9.38 -2.42 4.72
N ILE A 246 9.45 -2.18 6.03
CA ILE A 246 10.67 -1.72 6.70
C ILE A 246 11.78 -2.77 6.59
N ARG A 247 11.45 -4.06 6.75
CA ARG A 247 12.44 -5.14 6.60
C ARG A 247 12.93 -5.30 5.18
N LEU A 248 12.04 -5.19 4.19
CA LEU A 248 12.44 -5.23 2.79
C LEU A 248 13.34 -4.04 2.44
N MET A 249 12.98 -2.82 2.85
CA MET A 249 13.82 -1.63 2.61
C MET A 249 15.20 -1.76 3.24
N ASN A 250 15.26 -2.24 4.48
CA ASN A 250 16.50 -2.41 5.22
C ASN A 250 17.26 -3.71 4.91
N ALA A 251 16.75 -4.54 3.99
CA ALA A 251 17.47 -5.73 3.55
C ALA A 251 18.87 -5.32 3.04
N PRO A 252 19.95 -5.98 3.51
CA PRO A 252 21.33 -5.60 3.16
C PRO A 252 21.58 -5.57 1.65
N ASN A 253 20.96 -6.50 0.92
CA ASN A 253 21.02 -6.59 -0.53
C ASN A 253 19.60 -6.51 -1.10
N ALA A 254 19.45 -5.82 -2.24
CA ALA A 254 18.21 -5.85 -3.02
C ALA A 254 17.92 -7.29 -3.50
N PRO A 255 16.71 -7.83 -3.28
CA PRO A 255 16.30 -9.05 -3.94
C PRO A 255 16.29 -8.87 -5.47
N ALA A 256 16.74 -9.91 -6.20
CA ALA A 256 16.75 -9.92 -7.66
C ALA A 256 15.36 -10.08 -8.30
N HIS A 257 14.33 -10.30 -7.48
CA HIS A 257 12.93 -10.48 -7.88
C HIS A 257 12.02 -9.79 -6.85
N PRO A 258 10.74 -9.54 -7.18
CA PRO A 258 9.78 -9.03 -6.21
C PRO A 258 9.64 -9.95 -5.00
N VAL A 259 9.15 -9.42 -3.88
CA VAL A 259 8.89 -10.19 -2.65
C VAL A 259 7.41 -10.14 -2.32
N ASN A 260 6.79 -11.32 -2.12
CA ASN A 260 5.41 -11.39 -1.64
C ASN A 260 5.34 -10.96 -0.17
N LEU A 261 4.47 -9.99 0.12
CA LEU A 261 4.13 -9.60 1.48
C LEU A 261 2.63 -9.74 1.70
N GLY A 262 2.26 -10.67 2.56
CA GLY A 262 0.88 -10.99 2.90
C GLY A 262 0.79 -12.05 3.99
N ASN A 263 -0.44 -12.45 4.31
CA ASN A 263 -0.70 -13.52 5.26
C ASN A 263 -1.07 -14.81 4.52
N PRO A 264 -0.33 -15.93 4.67
CA PRO A 264 -0.67 -17.17 4.00
C PRO A 264 -1.86 -17.90 4.65
N ALA A 265 -2.41 -17.40 5.76
CA ALA A 265 -3.62 -17.94 6.36
C ALA A 265 -4.84 -17.60 5.49
N GLU A 266 -5.53 -18.63 5.03
CA GLU A 266 -6.77 -18.51 4.25
C GLU A 266 -7.99 -18.62 5.16
N PHE A 267 -8.99 -17.78 4.87
CA PHE A 267 -10.29 -17.78 5.51
C PHE A 267 -11.36 -17.73 4.44
N THR A 268 -12.46 -18.45 4.65
CA THR A 268 -13.65 -18.32 3.82
C THR A 268 -14.30 -16.95 4.02
N ILE A 269 -14.99 -16.46 3.00
CA ILE A 269 -15.79 -15.22 3.14
C ILE A 269 -16.88 -15.39 4.19
N MET A 270 -17.40 -16.60 4.37
CA MET A 270 -18.37 -16.89 5.43
C MET A 270 -17.78 -16.76 6.83
N GLU A 271 -16.57 -17.30 7.08
CA GLU A 271 -15.88 -17.12 8.36
C GLU A 271 -15.63 -15.64 8.67
N LEU A 272 -15.23 -14.86 7.66
CA LEU A 272 -15.08 -13.41 7.80
C LEU A 272 -16.41 -12.74 8.16
N ALA A 273 -17.50 -13.07 7.47
CA ALA A 273 -18.82 -12.49 7.71
C ALA A 273 -19.31 -12.77 9.15
N THR A 274 -19.19 -14.02 9.60
CA THR A 274 -19.56 -14.41 10.97
C THR A 274 -18.75 -13.65 12.01
N LEU A 275 -17.42 -13.59 11.86
CA LEU A 275 -16.56 -12.84 12.78
C LEU A 275 -16.96 -11.36 12.86
N VAL A 276 -17.28 -10.73 11.74
CA VAL A 276 -17.70 -9.33 11.72
C VAL A 276 -19.02 -9.12 12.46
N VAL A 277 -20.01 -9.99 12.27
CA VAL A 277 -21.29 -9.93 13.00
C VAL A 277 -21.05 -10.05 14.50
N ASP A 278 -20.21 -11.00 14.92
CA ASP A 278 -19.86 -11.19 16.34
C ASP A 278 -19.16 -9.96 16.92
N TYR A 279 -18.18 -9.40 16.22
CA TYR A 279 -17.40 -8.25 16.72
C TYR A 279 -18.18 -6.93 16.77
N THR A 280 -19.16 -6.77 15.89
CA THR A 280 -20.01 -5.56 15.85
C THR A 280 -21.26 -5.70 16.71
N ASN A 281 -21.53 -6.89 17.28
CA ASN A 281 -22.80 -7.24 17.91
C ASN A 281 -24.02 -6.91 17.02
N ALA A 282 -23.84 -6.95 15.70
CA ALA A 282 -24.89 -6.60 14.75
C ALA A 282 -25.96 -7.71 14.69
N ARG A 283 -27.19 -7.32 14.31
CA ARG A 283 -28.28 -8.27 14.01
C ARG A 283 -28.43 -8.54 12.52
N SER A 284 -27.45 -8.09 11.74
CA SER A 284 -27.41 -8.20 10.28
C SER A 284 -27.51 -9.64 9.83
N LYS A 285 -28.32 -9.89 8.80
CA LYS A 285 -28.34 -11.20 8.14
C LYS A 285 -27.23 -11.26 7.10
N ILE A 286 -26.82 -12.47 6.76
CA ILE A 286 -25.93 -12.71 5.63
C ILE A 286 -26.79 -12.99 4.40
N VAL A 287 -26.63 -12.17 3.35
CA VAL A 287 -27.39 -12.27 2.09
C VAL A 287 -26.47 -12.60 0.92
N HIS A 288 -26.93 -13.47 0.02
CA HIS A 288 -26.14 -13.93 -1.11
C HIS A 288 -26.44 -13.17 -2.42
N ARG A 289 -25.40 -12.85 -3.20
CA ARG A 289 -25.49 -12.21 -4.53
C ARG A 289 -24.60 -12.91 -5.57
N PRO A 290 -24.82 -12.76 -6.88
CA PRO A 290 -23.95 -13.34 -7.91
C PRO A 290 -22.53 -12.78 -7.89
N LEU A 291 -21.51 -13.58 -8.24
CA LEU A 291 -20.11 -13.12 -8.26
C LEU A 291 -19.90 -11.96 -9.26
N PRO A 292 -19.09 -10.94 -8.91
CA PRO A 292 -18.64 -9.94 -9.88
C PRO A 292 -17.84 -10.57 -11.01
N VAL A 293 -17.90 -9.95 -12.20
CA VAL A 293 -17.12 -10.37 -13.37
C VAL A 293 -15.62 -10.22 -13.07
N ASP A 294 -14.84 -11.24 -13.42
CA ASP A 294 -13.37 -11.30 -13.28
C ASP A 294 -12.81 -11.15 -11.84
N ASP A 295 -13.62 -11.38 -10.79
CA ASP A 295 -13.06 -11.44 -9.42
C ASP A 295 -12.25 -12.74 -9.22
N PRO A 296 -10.95 -12.66 -8.89
CA PRO A 296 -10.09 -13.84 -8.77
C PRO A 296 -10.63 -14.81 -7.73
N ARG A 297 -10.75 -16.09 -8.08
CA ARG A 297 -11.45 -17.08 -7.22
C ARG A 297 -10.66 -17.45 -5.98
N GLN A 298 -9.32 -17.45 -6.06
CA GLN A 298 -8.46 -17.85 -4.96
C GLN A 298 -7.14 -17.08 -4.98
N ARG A 299 -6.68 -16.63 -3.81
CA ARG A 299 -5.41 -15.91 -3.69
C ARG A 299 -4.75 -16.17 -2.33
N LYS A 300 -3.52 -16.67 -2.37
CA LYS A 300 -2.70 -17.02 -1.22
C LYS A 300 -1.23 -16.76 -1.54
N PRO A 301 -0.56 -15.89 -0.77
CA PRO A 301 0.85 -15.64 -0.98
C PRO A 301 1.69 -16.85 -0.56
N ASP A 302 2.65 -17.25 -1.38
CA ASP A 302 3.83 -17.93 -0.86
C ASP A 302 4.76 -16.86 -0.28
N ILE A 303 5.04 -16.92 1.02
CA ILE A 303 5.92 -15.96 1.73
C ILE A 303 7.24 -16.60 2.17
N SER A 304 7.62 -17.73 1.57
CA SER A 304 8.84 -18.47 1.94
C SER A 304 10.09 -17.59 1.82
N PHE A 305 10.17 -16.76 0.78
CA PHE A 305 11.30 -15.82 0.62
C PHE A 305 11.37 -14.80 1.77
N ALA A 306 10.24 -14.18 2.12
CA ALA A 306 10.17 -13.17 3.16
C ALA A 306 10.54 -13.75 4.53
N ARG A 307 10.09 -14.98 4.83
CA ARG A 307 10.49 -15.71 6.05
C ARG A 307 11.99 -15.96 6.09
N ALA A 308 12.55 -16.54 5.02
CA ALA A 308 13.94 -16.97 4.99
C ALA A 308 14.93 -15.80 4.96
N ASN A 309 14.63 -14.74 4.20
CA ASN A 309 15.60 -13.67 3.90
C ASN A 309 15.34 -12.37 4.66
N LEU A 310 14.11 -12.13 5.12
CA LEU A 310 13.75 -10.93 5.89
C LEU A 310 13.43 -11.25 7.36
N GLY A 311 13.37 -12.54 7.73
CA GLY A 311 12.89 -13.00 9.04
C GLY A 311 11.46 -12.52 9.33
N TRP A 312 10.68 -12.26 8.28
CA TRP A 312 9.36 -11.64 8.39
C TRP A 312 8.25 -12.67 8.19
N GLU A 313 7.25 -12.59 9.06
CA GLU A 313 5.95 -13.21 8.89
C GLU A 313 4.89 -12.44 9.70
N PRO A 314 3.62 -12.46 9.28
CA PRO A 314 2.56 -11.77 10.00
C PRO A 314 2.25 -12.46 11.32
N LYS A 315 1.98 -11.65 12.35
CA LYS A 315 1.77 -12.12 13.74
C LYS A 315 0.36 -11.84 14.25
N ILE A 316 -0.35 -10.89 13.64
CA ILE A 316 -1.67 -10.48 14.07
C ILE A 316 -2.69 -11.40 13.40
N SER A 317 -3.47 -12.10 14.22
CA SER A 317 -4.54 -12.96 13.71
C SER A 317 -5.67 -12.14 13.09
N LEU A 318 -6.45 -12.76 12.19
CA LEU A 318 -7.63 -12.10 11.60
C LEU A 318 -8.56 -11.55 12.69
N SER A 319 -8.81 -12.35 13.71
CA SER A 319 -9.62 -12.01 14.87
C SER A 319 -9.13 -10.74 15.60
N GLN A 320 -7.83 -10.66 15.91
CA GLN A 320 -7.23 -9.49 16.58
C GLN A 320 -7.27 -8.23 15.70
N GLY A 321 -6.98 -8.38 14.40
CA GLY A 321 -6.99 -7.25 13.49
C GLY A 321 -8.40 -6.73 13.22
N LEU A 322 -9.41 -7.61 13.13
CA LEU A 322 -10.81 -7.24 12.96
C LEU A 322 -11.31 -6.43 14.15
N ALA A 323 -11.05 -6.87 15.38
CA ALA A 323 -11.45 -6.13 16.58
C ALA A 323 -10.94 -4.66 16.54
N ARG A 324 -9.65 -4.47 16.23
CA ARG A 324 -9.04 -3.12 16.10
C ARG A 324 -9.61 -2.30 14.93
N THR A 325 -10.04 -2.98 13.87
CA THR A 325 -10.59 -2.33 12.67
C THR A 325 -12.02 -1.89 12.91
N VAL A 326 -12.83 -2.74 13.57
CA VAL A 326 -14.20 -2.43 14.00
C VAL A 326 -14.19 -1.25 14.97
N GLU A 327 -13.34 -1.29 15.99
CA GLU A 327 -13.18 -0.18 16.96
C GLU A 327 -12.90 1.15 16.25
N TYR A 328 -12.07 1.15 15.21
CA TYR A 328 -11.77 2.35 14.43
C TYR A 328 -12.94 2.84 13.56
N PHE A 329 -13.78 1.94 13.05
CA PHE A 329 -14.95 2.34 12.24
C PHE A 329 -16.15 2.76 13.09
N ASP A 330 -16.16 2.43 14.38
CA ASP A 330 -17.22 2.79 15.34
C ASP A 330 -17.02 4.20 15.95
N THR A 331 -15.92 4.89 15.61
CA THR A 331 -15.64 6.28 16.04
C THR A 331 -16.06 7.31 15.00
#